data_AF-A0A9D9Q1E1-F1
#
_entry.id   AF-A0A9D9Q1E1-F1
#
_cell.length_a   1.000
_cell.length_b   1.000
_cell.length_c   1.000
_cell.angle_alpha   90.00
_cell.angle_beta   90.00
_cell.angle_gamma   90.00
#
_symmetry.space_group_name_H-M   'P 1'
#
loop_
_entity.id
_entity.type
_entity.pdbx_description
1 polymer ?
#
loop_
_entity_poly.entity_id
_entity_poly.type
_entity_poly.pdbx_seq_one_letter_code
_entity_poly.pdbx_strand_id
1 'polypeptide(L)'
;MTRNGPRRGHASVPAILFTAAVVAVMAVVWALWEGWRPEPLPPEERFVVDDPIVHIPKVGLVARVAMQDGEDVVRIVEALQRGGVTAVALQATMRAMPQAISRARAAFARRVLIGVAGVRTAQDVQEAVRAGAEFVLMTSVEAEAARA
;
A
#
# COMPACT_ATOMS: atom_id res chain seq x y z
N MET A 1 71.72 -23.25 24.50
CA MET A 1 71.01 -24.38 25.16
C MET A 1 70.19 -23.75 26.27
N THR A 2 68.86 -23.74 26.30
CA THR A 2 67.88 -24.82 26.10
C THR A 2 66.54 -24.30 25.57
N ARG A 3 65.89 -25.16 24.78
CA ARG A 3 64.56 -25.10 24.18
C ARG A 3 63.48 -25.45 25.23
N ASN A 4 62.31 -24.80 25.19
CA ASN A 4 61.02 -25.23 25.76
C ASN A 4 59.98 -24.16 25.32
N GLY A 5 58.87 -24.37 24.62
CA GLY A 5 58.04 -25.50 24.21
C GLY A 5 56.62 -24.91 24.07
N PRO A 6 55.82 -25.19 23.02
CA PRO A 6 54.57 -24.47 22.78
C PRO A 6 53.44 -24.99 23.69
N ARG A 7 52.81 -24.12 24.48
CA ARG A 7 51.58 -24.46 25.20
C ARG A 7 50.40 -24.41 24.23
N ARG A 8 49.87 -25.60 23.93
CA ARG A 8 48.69 -25.87 23.09
C ARG A 8 47.41 -25.33 23.73
N GLY A 9 46.49 -24.95 22.84
CA GLY A 9 45.24 -24.26 23.17
C GLY A 9 44.17 -25.15 23.79
N HIS A 10 43.40 -24.55 24.68
CA HIS A 10 42.10 -25.01 25.13
C HIS A 10 41.31 -23.79 25.60
N ALA A 11 40.35 -23.32 24.79
CA ALA A 11 39.11 -22.64 25.20
C ALA A 11 38.51 -21.83 24.04
N SER A 12 37.84 -22.47 23.09
CA SER A 12 36.96 -21.75 22.15
C SER A 12 35.85 -22.59 21.53
N VAL A 13 35.73 -23.88 21.89
CA VAL A 13 34.63 -24.73 21.41
C VAL A 13 33.25 -24.32 21.97
N PRO A 14 33.08 -23.96 23.26
CA PRO A 14 31.73 -23.64 23.77
C PRO A 14 31.20 -22.28 23.26
N ALA A 15 32.09 -21.33 22.95
CA ALA A 15 31.70 -20.02 22.43
C ALA A 15 31.17 -20.10 21.00
N ILE A 16 31.76 -20.96 20.16
CA ILE A 16 31.33 -21.19 18.76
C ILE A 16 29.98 -21.90 18.72
N LEU A 17 29.76 -22.89 19.58
CA LEU A 17 28.47 -23.58 19.67
C LEU A 17 27.35 -22.65 20.14
N PHE A 18 27.65 -21.75 21.09
CA PHE A 18 26.69 -20.75 21.54
C PHE A 18 26.33 -19.73 20.45
N THR A 19 27.32 -19.25 19.69
CA THR A 19 27.07 -18.31 18.57
C THR A 19 26.24 -18.96 17.48
N ALA A 20 26.54 -20.21 17.12
CA ALA A 20 25.74 -20.95 16.14
C ALA A 20 24.27 -21.12 16.59
N ALA A 21 24.04 -21.42 17.87
CA ALA A 21 22.69 -21.54 18.43
C ALA A 21 21.92 -20.20 18.39
N VAL A 22 22.57 -19.08 18.75
CA VAL A 22 21.94 -17.75 18.70
C VAL A 22 21.57 -17.36 17.27
N VAL A 23 22.45 -17.61 16.29
CA VAL A 23 22.15 -17.34 14.87
C VAL A 23 20.99 -18.18 14.37
N ALA A 24 20.93 -19.46 14.75
CA ALA A 24 19.82 -20.35 14.39
C ALA A 24 18.48 -19.88 15.01
N VAL A 25 18.48 -19.49 16.28
CA VAL A 25 17.30 -18.94 16.95
C VAL A 25 16.87 -17.62 16.30
N MET A 26 17.81 -16.72 15.99
CA MET A 26 17.49 -15.48 15.28
C MET A 26 16.93 -15.74 13.89
N ALA A 27 17.46 -16.71 13.13
CA ALA A 27 16.94 -17.07 11.81
C ALA A 27 15.52 -17.66 11.90
N VAL A 28 15.24 -18.47 12.93
CA VAL A 28 13.90 -19.04 13.18
C VAL A 28 12.92 -17.95 13.61
N VAL A 29 13.33 -17.04 14.51
CA VAL A 29 12.52 -15.89 14.91
C VAL A 29 12.26 -14.96 13.73
N TRP A 30 13.27 -14.69 12.90
CA TRP A 30 13.15 -13.91 11.67
C TRP A 30 12.15 -14.57 10.71
N ALA A 31 12.30 -15.87 10.44
CA ALA A 31 11.39 -16.64 9.58
C ALA A 31 9.95 -16.72 10.12
N LEU A 32 9.76 -16.78 11.44
CA LEU A 32 8.43 -16.76 12.09
C LEU A 32 7.80 -15.36 12.09
N TRP A 33 8.61 -14.31 12.16
CA TRP A 33 8.15 -12.92 12.06
C TRP A 33 7.85 -12.50 10.62
N GLU A 34 8.47 -13.16 9.64
CA GLU A 34 8.20 -13.06 8.19
C GLU A 34 6.83 -13.61 7.75
N GLY A 35 5.94 -13.98 8.67
CA GLY A 35 4.54 -14.28 8.36
C GLY A 35 3.79 -13.10 7.70
N TRP A 36 4.35 -11.89 7.78
CA TRP A 36 3.98 -10.80 6.89
C TRP A 36 4.92 -10.75 5.68
N ARG A 37 4.60 -11.53 4.64
CA ARG A 37 5.15 -11.29 3.31
C ARG A 37 4.22 -10.31 2.60
N PRO A 38 4.64 -9.09 2.24
CA PRO A 38 3.95 -8.41 1.14
C PRO A 38 3.98 -9.40 -0.03
N GLU A 39 2.83 -9.68 -0.64
CA GLU A 39 2.83 -10.43 -1.90
C GLU A 39 3.87 -9.79 -2.81
N PRO A 40 4.71 -10.59 -3.50
CA PRO A 40 5.67 -10.04 -4.44
C PRO A 40 4.87 -9.12 -5.36
N LEU A 41 5.26 -7.84 -5.38
CA LEU A 41 4.61 -6.83 -6.22
C LEU A 41 4.41 -7.49 -7.58
N PRO A 42 3.16 -7.57 -8.09
CA PRO A 42 2.94 -8.16 -9.40
C PRO A 42 3.95 -7.50 -10.35
N PRO A 43 4.57 -8.28 -11.26
CA PRO A 43 5.53 -7.73 -12.21
C PRO A 43 4.93 -6.45 -12.81
N GLU A 44 5.77 -5.47 -13.14
CA GLU A 44 5.37 -4.21 -13.77
C GLU A 44 4.78 -4.42 -15.18
N GLU A 45 3.83 -5.36 -15.34
CA GLU A 45 2.75 -5.21 -16.27
C GLU A 45 2.15 -3.85 -15.98
N ARG A 46 2.41 -2.90 -16.89
CA ARG A 46 1.65 -1.67 -16.96
C ARG A 46 0.19 -2.10 -17.00
N PHE A 47 -0.47 -2.05 -15.86
CA PHE A 47 -1.91 -2.15 -15.77
C PHE A 47 -2.44 -0.94 -16.54
N VAL A 48 -2.66 -1.14 -17.83
CA VAL A 48 -3.45 -0.22 -18.64
C VAL A 48 -4.87 -0.47 -18.17
N VAL A 49 -5.35 0.38 -17.28
CA VAL A 49 -6.71 0.30 -16.76
C VAL A 49 -7.65 0.68 -17.92
N ASP A 50 -8.03 -0.33 -18.70
CA ASP A 50 -8.95 -0.18 -19.82
C ASP A 50 -10.41 -0.45 -19.39
N ASP A 51 -10.62 -1.02 -18.19
CA ASP A 51 -11.95 -1.18 -17.55
C ASP A 51 -11.87 -1.19 -16.00
N PRO A 52 -12.51 -0.24 -15.28
CA PRO A 52 -12.35 -0.10 -13.82
C PRO A 52 -12.81 -1.32 -13.01
N ILE A 53 -13.91 -1.97 -13.41
CA ILE A 53 -14.56 -3.04 -12.65
C ILE A 53 -13.75 -4.34 -12.67
N VAL A 54 -13.00 -4.60 -13.75
CA VAL A 54 -12.22 -5.83 -13.93
C VAL A 54 -10.90 -5.80 -13.13
N HIS A 55 -10.44 -4.62 -12.73
CA HIS A 55 -9.11 -4.43 -12.16
C HIS A 55 -9.08 -4.38 -10.63
N ILE A 56 -10.15 -3.92 -9.96
CA ILE A 56 -10.20 -3.86 -8.47
C ILE A 56 -9.85 -5.22 -7.81
N PRO A 57 -10.33 -6.38 -8.32
CA PRO A 57 -9.94 -7.69 -7.76
C PRO A 57 -8.45 -8.03 -7.96
N LYS A 58 -7.81 -7.50 -9.01
CA LYS A 58 -6.38 -7.71 -9.29
C LYS A 58 -5.48 -6.76 -8.49
N VAL A 59 -6.01 -5.61 -8.05
CA VAL A 59 -5.26 -4.64 -7.24
C VAL A 59 -4.93 -5.19 -5.85
N GLY A 60 -5.78 -6.07 -5.29
CA GLY A 60 -5.59 -6.67 -3.96
C GLY A 60 -5.81 -5.71 -2.78
N LEU A 61 -5.64 -4.39 -2.97
CA LEU A 61 -5.76 -3.36 -1.93
C LEU A 61 -6.29 -2.02 -2.48
N VAL A 62 -7.37 -1.49 -1.90
CA VAL A 62 -7.83 -0.12 -2.16
C VAL A 62 -7.45 0.77 -0.98
N ALA A 63 -6.64 1.80 -1.21
CA ALA A 63 -6.29 2.76 -0.17
C ALA A 63 -7.36 3.84 -0.03
N ARG A 64 -7.85 4.08 1.19
CA ARG A 64 -8.71 5.22 1.52
C ARG A 64 -7.86 6.35 2.07
N VAL A 65 -7.92 7.53 1.45
CA VAL A 65 -7.12 8.70 1.86
C VAL A 65 -8.05 9.82 2.30
N ALA A 66 -8.02 10.16 3.59
CA ALA A 66 -8.69 11.34 4.11
C ALA A 66 -7.78 12.56 3.96
N MET A 67 -8.30 13.64 3.39
CA MET A 67 -7.59 14.90 3.18
C MET A 67 -8.50 16.10 3.43
N GLN A 68 -7.92 17.20 3.89
CA GLN A 68 -8.65 18.44 4.10
C GLN A 68 -8.73 19.29 2.82
N ASP A 69 -7.61 19.35 2.09
CA ASP A 69 -7.45 20.15 0.87
C ASP A 69 -6.86 19.34 -0.29
N GLY A 70 -7.16 19.74 -1.52
CA GLY A 70 -6.76 19.03 -2.73
C GLY A 70 -5.32 19.29 -3.20
N GLU A 71 -4.48 19.99 -2.42
CA GLU A 71 -3.09 20.31 -2.80
C GLU A 71 -2.15 19.12 -2.67
N ASP A 72 -2.35 18.28 -1.64
CA ASP A 72 -1.47 17.14 -1.36
C ASP A 72 -1.87 15.86 -2.11
N VAL A 73 -3.01 15.87 -2.81
CA VAL A 73 -3.57 14.68 -3.46
C VAL A 73 -2.57 14.02 -4.40
N VAL A 74 -1.81 14.80 -5.18
CA VAL A 74 -0.88 14.25 -6.16
C VAL A 74 0.30 13.58 -5.46
N ARG A 75 0.87 14.21 -4.44
CA ARG A 75 2.00 13.66 -3.68
C ARG A 75 1.63 12.37 -2.97
N ILE A 76 0.44 12.33 -2.36
CA ILE A 76 -0.03 11.15 -1.64
C ILE A 76 -0.29 9.99 -2.60
N VAL A 77 -1.03 10.23 -3.70
CA VAL A 77 -1.32 9.21 -4.69
C VAL A 77 -0.03 8.70 -5.36
N GLU A 78 0.94 9.57 -5.61
CA GLU A 78 2.25 9.17 -6.14
C GLU A 78 3.00 8.24 -5.17
N ALA A 79 3.03 8.58 -3.88
CA ALA A 79 3.68 7.74 -2.87
C ALA A 79 3.03 6.35 -2.78
N LEU A 80 1.69 6.30 -2.81
CA LEU A 80 0.92 5.04 -2.81
C LEU A 80 1.18 4.23 -4.08
N GLN A 81 1.20 4.88 -5.24
CA GLN A 81 1.48 4.24 -6.54
C GLN A 81 2.88 3.64 -6.58
N ARG A 82 3.90 4.33 -6.03
CA ARG A 82 5.26 3.78 -5.89
C ARG A 82 5.33 2.60 -4.93
N GLY A 83 4.44 2.55 -3.95
CA GLY A 83 4.26 1.40 -3.05
C GLY A 83 3.46 0.24 -3.66
N GLY A 84 3.05 0.33 -4.92
CA GLY A 84 2.27 -0.71 -5.61
C GLY A 84 0.75 -0.59 -5.47
N VAL A 85 0.24 0.45 -4.81
CA VAL A 85 -1.21 0.67 -4.69
C VAL A 85 -1.75 1.28 -5.98
N THR A 86 -2.59 0.55 -6.69
CA THR A 86 -3.16 0.97 -8.00
C THR A 86 -4.63 1.35 -7.94
N ALA A 87 -5.25 1.39 -6.75
CA ALA A 87 -6.59 1.94 -6.53
C ALA A 87 -6.65 2.78 -5.25
N VAL A 88 -7.14 4.01 -5.36
CA VAL A 88 -7.21 4.99 -4.26
C VAL A 88 -8.58 5.64 -4.22
N ALA A 89 -9.24 5.59 -3.06
CA ALA A 89 -10.47 6.32 -2.79
C ALA A 89 -10.17 7.58 -1.98
N LEU A 90 -10.48 8.75 -2.55
CA LEU A 90 -10.27 10.03 -1.90
C LEU A 90 -11.48 10.39 -1.03
N GLN A 91 -11.21 10.86 0.18
CA GLN A 91 -12.21 11.43 1.06
C GLN A 91 -11.79 12.85 1.44
N ALA A 92 -12.53 13.82 0.92
CA ALA A 92 -12.37 15.22 1.23
C ALA A 92 -13.72 15.85 1.59
N THR A 93 -13.71 17.15 1.91
CA THR A 93 -14.94 17.93 1.96
C THR A 93 -15.56 18.03 0.55
N MET A 94 -16.88 18.12 0.43
CA MET A 94 -17.54 18.21 -0.89
C MET A 94 -17.07 19.41 -1.72
N ARG A 95 -16.65 20.50 -1.07
CA ARG A 95 -16.09 21.66 -1.76
C ARG A 95 -14.73 21.36 -2.42
N ALA A 96 -13.89 20.56 -1.76
CA ALA A 96 -12.55 20.21 -2.24
C ALA A 96 -12.54 18.95 -3.13
N MET A 97 -13.57 18.10 -3.01
CA MET A 97 -13.63 16.79 -3.66
C MET A 97 -13.48 16.84 -5.18
N PRO A 98 -14.23 17.67 -5.93
CA PRO A 98 -14.14 17.68 -7.39
C PRO A 98 -12.75 18.06 -7.87
N GLN A 99 -12.11 19.03 -7.20
CA GLN A 99 -10.76 19.47 -7.54
C GLN A 99 -9.72 18.40 -7.22
N ALA A 100 -9.84 17.71 -6.08
CA ALA A 100 -8.94 16.63 -5.70
C ALA A 100 -9.00 15.47 -6.70
N ILE A 101 -10.21 15.02 -7.05
CA ILE A 101 -10.43 13.96 -8.05
C ILE A 101 -9.87 14.38 -9.40
N SER A 102 -10.22 15.58 -9.89
CA SER A 102 -9.76 16.06 -11.19
C SER A 102 -8.24 16.14 -11.29
N ARG A 103 -7.57 16.66 -10.24
CA ARG A 103 -6.10 16.72 -10.18
C ARG A 103 -5.46 15.33 -10.17
N ALA A 104 -6.00 14.41 -9.37
CA ALA A 104 -5.50 13.03 -9.32
C ALA A 104 -5.69 12.30 -10.66
N ARG A 105 -6.87 12.43 -11.28
CA ARG A 105 -7.15 11.85 -12.60
C ARG A 105 -6.22 12.40 -13.67
N ALA A 106 -5.99 13.71 -13.69
CA ALA A 106 -5.06 14.33 -14.63
C ALA A 106 -3.61 13.86 -14.45
N ALA A 107 -3.17 13.67 -13.21
CA ALA A 107 -1.80 13.27 -12.90
C ALA A 107 -1.53 11.76 -13.12
N PHE A 108 -2.51 10.89 -12.83
CA PHE A 108 -2.28 9.44 -12.80
C PHE A 108 -3.03 8.66 -13.89
N ALA A 109 -4.00 9.27 -14.58
CA ALA A 109 -4.72 8.69 -15.71
C ALA A 109 -5.06 7.20 -15.51
N ARG A 110 -4.62 6.32 -16.42
CA ARG A 110 -4.87 4.87 -16.37
C ARG A 110 -3.93 4.09 -15.45
N ARG A 111 -3.03 4.74 -14.70
CA ARG A 111 -2.07 4.05 -13.81
C ARG A 111 -2.62 3.77 -12.43
N VAL A 112 -3.60 4.56 -11.99
CA VAL A 112 -4.24 4.44 -10.67
C VAL A 112 -5.72 4.67 -10.85
N LEU A 113 -6.53 3.74 -10.35
CA LEU A 113 -7.97 3.92 -10.21
C LEU A 113 -8.24 4.97 -9.14
N ILE A 114 -8.89 6.07 -9.50
CA ILE A 114 -9.25 7.14 -8.58
C ILE A 114 -10.74 7.08 -8.29
N GLY A 115 -11.08 6.79 -7.05
CA GLY A 115 -12.44 6.77 -6.56
C GLY A 115 -12.70 7.82 -5.50
N VAL A 116 -13.91 7.79 -4.97
CA VAL A 116 -14.35 8.66 -3.88
C VAL A 116 -14.83 7.83 -2.68
N ALA A 117 -14.64 8.33 -1.47
CA ALA A 117 -15.18 7.76 -0.24
C ALA A 117 -15.87 8.83 0.61
N GLY A 118 -16.79 8.38 1.48
CA GLY A 118 -17.49 9.26 2.43
C GLY A 118 -18.60 10.11 1.81
N VAL A 119 -19.07 9.76 0.62
CA VAL A 119 -20.30 10.30 0.01
C VAL A 119 -21.53 9.89 0.82
N ARG A 120 -22.52 10.77 0.93
CA ARG A 120 -23.74 10.51 1.73
C ARG A 120 -25.01 10.55 0.90
N THR A 121 -25.02 11.35 -0.16
CA THR A 121 -26.19 11.54 -1.03
C THR A 121 -25.91 11.07 -2.46
N ALA A 122 -26.97 10.89 -3.24
CA ALA A 122 -26.82 10.61 -4.67
C ALA A 122 -26.19 11.79 -5.43
N GLN A 123 -26.43 13.03 -4.96
CA GLN A 123 -25.81 14.21 -5.55
C GLN A 123 -24.29 14.21 -5.37
N ASP A 124 -23.80 13.85 -4.18
CA ASP A 124 -22.36 13.74 -3.90
C ASP A 124 -21.69 12.75 -4.86
N VAL A 125 -22.34 11.60 -5.10
CA VAL A 125 -21.88 10.58 -6.04
C VAL A 125 -21.81 11.14 -7.45
N GLN A 126 -22.89 11.80 -7.90
CA GLN A 126 -22.94 12.39 -9.25
C GLN A 126 -21.87 13.48 -9.44
N GLU A 127 -21.64 14.33 -8.44
CA GLU A 127 -20.60 15.35 -8.50
C GLU A 127 -19.20 14.73 -8.57
N ALA A 128 -18.93 13.68 -7.78
CA ALA A 128 -17.67 12.95 -7.83
C ALA A 128 -17.45 12.24 -9.17
N VAL A 129 -18.47 11.59 -9.73
CA VAL A 129 -18.42 10.94 -11.05
C VAL A 129 -18.17 11.99 -12.14
N ARG A 130 -18.85 13.14 -12.10
CA ARG A 130 -18.61 14.26 -13.04
C ARG A 130 -17.18 14.80 -12.94
N ALA A 131 -16.59 14.79 -11.74
CA ALA A 131 -15.20 15.16 -11.54
C ALA A 131 -14.20 14.10 -12.05
N GLY A 132 -14.68 12.91 -12.40
CA GLY A 132 -13.89 11.83 -12.98
C GLY A 132 -13.62 10.66 -12.04
N ALA A 133 -14.35 10.53 -10.93
CA ALA A 133 -14.24 9.35 -10.08
C ALA A 133 -14.67 8.09 -10.85
N GLU A 134 -13.87 7.04 -10.75
CA GLU A 134 -14.07 5.76 -11.45
C GLU A 134 -14.83 4.74 -10.61
N PHE A 135 -14.84 4.93 -9.28
CA PHE A 135 -15.58 4.08 -8.36
C PHE A 135 -15.94 4.85 -7.08
N VAL A 136 -16.90 4.30 -6.34
CA VAL A 136 -17.33 4.80 -5.04
C VAL A 136 -17.04 3.73 -3.98
N LEU A 137 -16.28 4.10 -2.96
CA LEU A 137 -16.01 3.26 -1.80
C LEU A 137 -16.91 3.67 -0.63
N MET A 138 -17.80 2.78 -0.24
CA MET A 138 -18.68 2.96 0.91
C MET A 138 -18.25 2.05 2.06
N THR A 139 -18.03 2.63 3.25
CA THR A 139 -17.74 1.86 4.48
C THR A 139 -18.99 1.62 5.33
N SER A 140 -20.09 2.27 4.98
CA SER A 140 -21.43 2.11 5.56
C SER A 140 -22.44 2.13 4.42
N VAL A 141 -23.59 1.48 4.61
CA VAL A 141 -24.67 1.48 3.63
C VAL A 141 -25.50 2.75 3.82
N GLU A 142 -25.16 3.80 3.07
CA GLU A 142 -26.02 4.97 2.91
C GLU A 142 -27.00 4.70 1.75
N ALA A 143 -28.26 4.43 2.08
CA ALA A 143 -29.26 3.95 1.12
C ALA A 143 -29.49 4.90 -0.08
N GLU A 144 -29.30 6.20 0.12
CA GLU A 144 -29.44 7.19 -0.94
C GLU A 144 -28.24 7.18 -1.90
N ALA A 145 -27.02 7.20 -1.37
CA ALA A 145 -25.81 7.11 -2.17
C ALA A 145 -25.71 5.77 -2.93
N ALA A 146 -26.16 4.67 -2.31
CA ALA A 146 -26.10 3.33 -2.90
C ALA A 146 -27.02 3.13 -4.13
N ARG A 147 -27.95 4.05 -4.39
CA ARG A 147 -28.91 4.00 -5.51
C ARG A 147 -28.55 4.95 -6.67
N ALA A 148 -27.47 5.71 -6.53
CA ALA A 148 -27.01 6.70 -7.50
C ALA A 148 -26.31 6.05 -8.70
#